data_AF-A0A961KEQ3-F1
#
_entry.id   AF-A0A961KEQ3-F1
#
_cell.length_a   1.000
_cell.length_b   1.000
_cell.length_c   1.000
_cell.angle_alpha   90.00
_cell.angle_beta   90.00
_cell.angle_gamma   90.00
#
_symmetry.space_group_name_H-M   'P 1'
#
loop_
_entity.id
_entity.type
_entity.pdbx_description
1 polymer ?
#
loop_
_entity_poly.entity_id
_entity_poly.type
_entity_poly.pdbx_seq_one_letter_code
_entity_poly.pdbx_strand_id
1 'polypeptide(L)'
;MSGRKFRWIWSRLVGKPESSGSVSLEFLIILPLLLWGLVATAVFFEGFRARYQTQAAANVIADSISRETQALTPQYIEGMNAAYDMLIYQGFPTRVRVSAIVWDEVNNKPHLLWSYGTRGLQGLPEDALDLMEASNLTDLQAEFTSGAGTGFGSSAYQMPVPEYYRSIPMIIPGETMLMIETFGEWSPFAAVGVGQLRMNALVAVRPRFSPNVAIDGIELYPLPPTPTPLPTPTPFPTPTPLPSPTPLPTPTPGPTPTPGPSPTPIPTPTPFPTPTPGPPTPTPIPQPTPTPWPTPTPGPTPTPWPTPTPWPTPTPTPGEQCQYC
;
A
#
# COMPACT_ATOMS: atom_id res chain seq x y z
N MET A 1 9.26 -53.69 60.74
CA MET A 1 8.09 -53.96 59.85
C MET A 1 7.66 -52.66 59.15
N SER A 2 8.40 -52.19 58.15
CA SER A 2 8.01 -51.00 57.36
C SER A 2 8.61 -51.12 55.97
N GLY A 3 7.79 -51.44 54.96
CA GLY A 3 8.27 -51.71 53.60
C GLY A 3 7.22 -52.36 52.70
N ARG A 4 6.20 -52.99 53.28
CA ARG A 4 5.08 -53.58 52.50
C ARG A 4 3.98 -52.59 52.12
N LYS A 5 3.82 -51.48 52.85
CA LYS A 5 2.77 -50.48 52.56
C LYS A 5 3.15 -49.54 51.40
N PHE A 6 4.43 -49.26 51.18
CA PHE A 6 4.89 -48.38 50.10
C PHE A 6 4.90 -49.07 48.73
N ARG A 7 5.20 -50.37 48.69
CA ARG A 7 5.14 -51.19 47.45
C ARG A 7 3.73 -51.30 46.86
N TRP A 8 2.70 -51.31 47.70
CA TRP A 8 1.30 -51.43 47.25
C TRP A 8 0.78 -50.14 46.59
N ILE A 9 1.20 -48.98 47.10
CA ILE A 9 0.86 -47.67 46.52
C ILE A 9 1.59 -47.48 45.18
N TRP A 10 2.86 -47.89 45.11
CA TRP A 10 3.65 -47.81 43.88
C TRP A 10 3.15 -48.78 42.79
N SER A 11 2.65 -49.97 43.15
CA SER A 11 2.06 -50.90 42.17
C SER A 11 0.73 -50.43 41.59
N ARG A 12 0.04 -49.47 42.22
CA ARG A 12 -1.18 -48.84 41.67
C ARG A 12 -0.87 -47.64 40.77
N LEU A 13 0.22 -46.93 41.03
CA LEU A 13 0.69 -45.84 40.17
C LEU A 13 1.39 -46.34 38.89
N VAL A 14 1.90 -47.58 38.90
CA VAL A 14 2.51 -48.26 37.75
C VAL A 14 1.61 -49.41 37.23
N GLY A 15 0.32 -49.35 37.54
CA GLY A 15 -0.67 -50.23 36.92
C GLY A 15 -0.85 -49.87 35.46
N LYS A 16 -0.75 -50.87 34.57
CA LYS A 16 -0.87 -50.74 33.11
C LYS A 16 -1.94 -49.70 32.71
N PRO A 17 -1.64 -48.74 31.82
CA PRO A 17 -2.67 -47.85 31.30
C PRO A 17 -3.67 -48.69 30.52
N GLU A 18 -4.90 -48.80 31.04
CA GLU A 18 -6.04 -49.22 30.24
C GLU A 18 -6.26 -48.12 29.19
N SER A 19 -5.68 -48.32 28.01
CA SER A 19 -5.57 -47.32 26.93
C SER A 19 -6.86 -47.10 26.13
N SER A 20 -7.96 -47.77 26.48
CA SER A 20 -9.23 -47.65 25.77
C SER A 20 -9.99 -46.35 26.07
N GLY A 21 -9.65 -45.64 27.16
CA GLY A 21 -10.27 -44.38 27.56
C GLY A 21 -9.48 -43.10 27.21
N SER A 22 -8.17 -43.18 26.97
CA SER A 22 -7.35 -41.97 26.77
C SER A 22 -7.48 -41.37 25.38
N VAL A 23 -7.66 -42.19 24.33
CA VAL A 23 -7.81 -41.70 22.95
C VAL A 23 -9.04 -40.80 22.81
N SER A 24 -10.14 -41.13 23.48
CA SER A 24 -11.37 -40.33 23.45
C SER A 24 -11.23 -38.99 24.18
N LEU A 25 -10.51 -38.96 25.30
CA LEU A 25 -10.26 -37.72 26.06
C LEU A 25 -9.22 -36.83 25.36
N GLU A 26 -8.16 -37.44 24.83
CA GLU A 26 -7.11 -36.78 24.07
C GLU A 26 -7.70 -36.14 22.79
N PHE A 27 -8.53 -36.87 22.05
CA PHE A 27 -9.24 -36.31 20.90
C PHE A 27 -10.15 -35.14 21.29
N LEU A 28 -10.86 -35.23 22.41
CA LEU A 28 -11.78 -34.20 22.89
C LEU A 28 -11.06 -32.90 23.29
N ILE A 29 -9.79 -32.98 23.70
CA ILE A 29 -8.98 -31.80 24.06
C ILE A 29 -8.17 -31.30 22.86
N ILE A 30 -7.58 -32.19 22.05
CA ILE A 30 -6.71 -31.83 20.93
C ILE A 30 -7.51 -31.28 19.76
N LEU A 31 -8.67 -31.86 19.42
CA LEU A 31 -9.47 -31.42 18.29
C LEU A 31 -9.87 -29.93 18.37
N PRO A 32 -10.46 -29.42 19.47
CA PRO A 32 -10.80 -28.00 19.55
C PRO A 32 -9.56 -27.11 19.54
N LEU A 33 -8.44 -27.56 20.11
CA LEU A 33 -7.18 -26.80 20.08
C LEU A 33 -6.58 -26.72 18.67
N LEU A 34 -6.65 -27.81 17.90
CA LEU A 34 -6.25 -27.84 16.48
C LEU A 34 -7.16 -26.97 15.61
N LEU A 35 -8.48 -27.06 15.81
CA LEU A 35 -9.44 -26.22 15.09
C LEU A 35 -9.20 -24.74 15.42
N TRP A 36 -8.99 -24.41 16.69
CA TRP A 36 -8.64 -23.06 17.10
C TRP A 36 -7.33 -22.60 16.46
N GLY A 37 -6.28 -23.44 16.45
CA GLY A 37 -5.00 -23.14 15.81
C GLY A 37 -5.12 -22.94 14.29
N LEU A 38 -5.96 -23.72 13.61
CA LEU A 38 -6.23 -23.58 12.18
C LEU A 38 -6.97 -22.28 11.87
N VAL A 39 -8.01 -21.95 12.64
CA VAL A 39 -8.72 -20.66 12.51
C VAL A 39 -7.78 -19.50 12.82
N ALA A 40 -6.95 -19.61 13.87
CA ALA A 40 -5.95 -18.60 14.20
C ALA A 40 -4.98 -18.38 13.03
N THR A 41 -4.44 -19.46 12.45
CA THR A 41 -3.54 -19.38 11.29
C THR A 41 -4.19 -18.66 10.11
N ALA A 42 -5.46 -18.98 9.81
CA ALA A 42 -6.20 -18.30 8.75
C ALA A 42 -6.38 -16.80 9.03
N VAL A 43 -6.78 -16.42 10.24
CA VAL A 43 -6.94 -15.02 10.66
C VAL A 43 -5.61 -14.26 10.56
N PHE A 44 -4.52 -14.84 11.03
CA PHE A 44 -3.19 -14.21 10.93
C PHE A 44 -2.77 -14.03 9.46
N PHE A 45 -2.97 -15.04 8.62
CA PHE A 45 -2.65 -14.96 7.20
C PHE A 45 -3.44 -13.85 6.49
N GLU A 46 -4.73 -13.73 6.78
CA GLU A 46 -5.56 -12.63 6.25
C GLU A 46 -5.08 -11.26 6.73
N GLY A 47 -4.73 -11.13 8.01
CA GLY A 47 -4.19 -9.88 8.56
C GLY A 47 -2.87 -9.46 7.88
N PHE A 48 -1.94 -10.40 7.68
CA PHE A 48 -0.69 -10.13 6.95
C PHE A 48 -0.95 -9.75 5.49
N ARG A 49 -1.87 -10.46 4.83
CA ARG A 49 -2.28 -10.14 3.45
C ARG A 49 -2.90 -8.74 3.37
N ALA A 50 -3.78 -8.39 4.30
CA ALA A 50 -4.40 -7.06 4.38
C ALA A 50 -3.34 -5.96 4.53
N ARG A 51 -2.39 -6.14 5.45
CA ARG A 51 -1.29 -5.18 5.67
C ARG A 51 -0.42 -5.01 4.42
N TYR A 52 -0.08 -6.11 3.75
CA TYR A 52 0.69 -6.06 2.51
C TYR A 52 -0.06 -5.33 1.39
N GLN A 53 -1.36 -5.61 1.23
CA GLN A 53 -2.23 -4.94 0.26
C GLN A 53 -2.32 -3.43 0.54
N THR A 54 -2.46 -3.02 1.79
CA THR A 54 -2.45 -1.60 2.20
C THR A 54 -1.14 -0.91 1.81
N GLN A 55 0.03 -1.51 2.09
CA GLN A 55 1.31 -0.92 1.71
C GLN A 55 1.48 -0.82 0.19
N ALA A 56 1.10 -1.88 -0.54
CA ALA A 56 1.18 -1.90 -2.00
C ALA A 56 0.26 -0.85 -2.62
N ALA A 57 -0.98 -0.75 -2.14
CA ALA A 57 -1.94 0.25 -2.59
C ALA A 57 -1.47 1.68 -2.28
N ALA A 58 -0.93 1.93 -1.09
CA ALA A 58 -0.36 3.23 -0.73
C ALA A 58 0.75 3.67 -1.70
N ASN A 59 1.63 2.76 -2.09
CA ASN A 59 2.68 3.05 -3.08
C ASN A 59 2.10 3.40 -4.47
N VAL A 60 1.03 2.72 -4.90
CA VAL A 60 0.36 3.01 -6.18
C VAL A 60 -0.29 4.39 -6.15
N ILE A 61 -1.00 4.72 -5.07
CA ILE A 61 -1.59 6.04 -4.86
C ILE A 61 -0.50 7.12 -4.86
N ALA A 62 0.61 6.88 -4.17
CA ALA A 62 1.73 7.81 -4.13
C ALA A 62 2.42 8.00 -5.49
N ASP A 63 2.59 6.94 -6.30
CA ASP A 63 3.11 7.05 -7.67
C ASP A 63 2.15 7.84 -8.58
N SER A 64 0.85 7.64 -8.43
CA SER A 64 -0.18 8.39 -9.18
C SER A 64 -0.12 9.88 -8.83
N ILE A 65 -0.14 10.23 -7.54
CA ILE A 65 -0.07 11.63 -7.07
C ILE A 65 1.26 12.28 -7.48
N SER A 66 2.37 11.55 -7.39
CA SER A 66 3.70 12.01 -7.81
C SER A 66 3.76 12.41 -9.29
N ARG A 67 2.92 11.82 -10.13
CA ARG A 67 2.84 12.08 -11.58
C ARG A 67 1.76 13.09 -11.94
N GLU A 68 1.01 13.61 -10.97
CA GLU A 68 -0.02 14.59 -11.24
C GLU A 68 0.60 15.89 -11.75
N THR A 69 0.01 16.45 -12.80
CA THR A 69 0.49 17.69 -13.44
C THR A 69 -0.47 18.85 -13.22
N GLN A 70 -1.71 18.56 -12.81
CA GLN A 70 -2.70 19.55 -12.44
C GLN A 70 -2.62 19.86 -10.94
N ALA A 71 -3.40 20.84 -10.51
CA ALA A 71 -3.49 21.18 -9.09
C ALA A 71 -4.12 20.03 -8.29
N LEU A 72 -3.54 19.73 -7.13
CA LEU A 72 -4.12 18.81 -6.16
C LEU A 72 -5.33 19.48 -5.50
N THR A 73 -6.52 19.14 -5.99
CA THR A 73 -7.80 19.59 -5.43
C THR A 73 -8.28 18.62 -4.34
N PRO A 74 -9.05 19.07 -3.34
CA PRO A 74 -9.70 18.17 -2.38
C PRO A 74 -10.49 17.03 -3.05
N GLN A 75 -11.17 17.33 -4.17
CA GLN A 75 -11.95 16.37 -4.95
C GLN A 75 -11.06 15.30 -5.60
N TYR A 76 -9.87 15.69 -6.07
CA TYR A 76 -8.89 14.73 -6.58
C TYR A 76 -8.44 13.75 -5.49
N ILE A 77 -8.13 14.24 -4.29
CA ILE A 77 -7.69 13.38 -3.18
C ILE A 77 -8.82 12.44 -2.71
N GLU A 78 -10.08 12.90 -2.70
CA GLU A 78 -11.24 12.04 -2.46
C GLU A 78 -11.40 10.95 -3.54
N GLY A 79 -11.16 11.30 -4.81
CA GLY A 79 -11.09 10.34 -5.91
C GLY A 79 -9.98 9.31 -5.72
N MET A 80 -8.80 9.74 -5.24
CA MET A 80 -7.70 8.84 -4.92
C MET A 80 -8.03 7.91 -3.75
N ASN A 81 -8.81 8.34 -2.77
CA ASN A 81 -9.30 7.47 -1.72
C ASN A 81 -10.29 6.42 -2.24
N ALA A 82 -11.14 6.77 -3.22
CA ALA A 82 -11.97 5.79 -3.92
C ALA A 82 -11.13 4.78 -4.72
N ALA A 83 -10.05 5.22 -5.37
CA ALA A 83 -9.10 4.32 -6.03
C ALA A 83 -8.42 3.39 -5.00
N TYR A 84 -8.05 3.93 -3.83
CA TYR A 84 -7.49 3.13 -2.74
C TYR A 84 -8.47 2.04 -2.27
N ASP A 85 -9.76 2.34 -2.11
CA ASP A 85 -10.80 1.32 -1.82
C ASP A 85 -10.82 0.20 -2.86
N MET A 86 -10.70 0.54 -4.15
CA MET A 86 -10.71 -0.48 -5.21
C MET A 86 -9.47 -1.38 -5.17
N LEU A 87 -8.33 -0.84 -4.73
CA LEU A 87 -7.09 -1.60 -4.58
C LEU A 87 -7.14 -2.53 -3.37
N ILE A 88 -7.81 -2.11 -2.29
CA ILE A 88 -7.97 -2.93 -1.10
C ILE A 88 -9.34 -3.62 -1.10
N TYR A 89 -9.37 -4.83 -1.69
CA TYR A 89 -10.55 -5.68 -1.89
C TYR A 89 -11.38 -6.03 -0.63
N GLN A 90 -11.06 -5.51 0.55
CA GLN A 90 -11.52 -6.01 1.84
C GLN A 90 -12.73 -5.26 2.44
N GLY A 91 -13.30 -4.27 1.75
CA GLY A 91 -14.61 -3.70 2.09
C GLY A 91 -14.69 -2.98 3.45
N PHE A 92 -13.56 -2.73 4.11
CA PHE A 92 -13.49 -1.93 5.33
C PHE A 92 -13.32 -0.44 5.00
N PRO A 93 -13.73 0.47 5.89
CA PRO A 93 -13.60 1.89 5.62
C PRO A 93 -12.13 2.29 5.50
N THR A 94 -11.84 3.11 4.48
CA THR A 94 -10.50 3.60 4.19
C THR A 94 -10.45 5.11 4.21
N ARG A 95 -9.27 5.65 4.53
CA ARG A 95 -8.98 7.07 4.44
C ARG A 95 -7.56 7.23 3.92
N VAL A 96 -7.35 8.27 3.14
CA VAL A 96 -6.03 8.77 2.75
C VAL A 96 -5.86 10.18 3.31
N ARG A 97 -4.67 10.48 3.82
CA ARG A 97 -4.21 11.83 4.12
C ARG A 97 -3.00 12.14 3.26
N VAL A 98 -2.99 13.31 2.65
CA VAL A 98 -1.87 13.79 1.85
C VAL A 98 -1.38 15.08 2.48
N SER A 99 -0.08 15.13 2.74
CA SER A 99 0.57 16.28 3.37
C SER A 99 1.75 16.74 2.52
N ALA A 100 1.81 18.02 2.23
CA ALA A 100 2.94 18.66 1.58
C ALA A 100 3.88 19.24 2.64
N ILE A 101 5.14 18.86 2.59
CA ILE A 101 6.19 19.28 3.53
C ILE A 101 7.28 19.98 2.73
N VAL A 102 7.73 21.12 3.23
CA VAL A 102 8.83 21.90 2.66
C VAL A 102 9.92 22.05 3.70
N TRP A 103 11.14 22.33 3.26
CA TRP A 103 12.23 22.66 4.19
C TRP A 103 12.18 24.15 4.55
N ASP A 104 12.12 24.45 5.85
CA ASP A 104 12.29 25.81 6.35
C ASP A 104 13.78 26.10 6.57
N GLU A 105 14.34 26.98 5.73
CA GLU A 105 15.74 27.40 5.81
C GLU A 105 16.06 28.20 7.07
N VAL A 106 15.10 28.94 7.63
CA VAL A 106 15.33 29.84 8.77
C VAL A 106 15.49 29.03 10.06
N ASN A 107 14.58 28.07 10.27
CA ASN A 107 14.57 27.22 11.46
C ASN A 107 15.31 25.89 11.28
N ASN A 108 15.81 25.61 10.05
CA ASN A 108 16.53 24.39 9.69
C ASN A 108 15.77 23.10 10.05
N LYS A 109 14.47 23.07 9.75
CA LYS A 109 13.55 21.97 10.06
C LYS A 109 12.48 21.80 8.98
N PRO A 110 11.87 20.61 8.84
CA PRO A 110 10.75 20.43 7.93
C PRO A 110 9.50 21.15 8.46
N HIS A 111 8.81 21.87 7.58
CA HIS A 111 7.59 22.61 7.87
C HIS A 111 6.41 22.05 7.06
N LEU A 112 5.24 21.91 7.72
CA LEU A 112 4.03 21.46 7.06
C LEU A 112 3.44 22.63 6.27
N LEU A 113 3.43 22.51 4.95
CA LEU A 113 2.82 23.51 4.09
C LEU A 113 1.30 23.33 3.99
N TRP A 114 0.87 22.08 3.86
CA TRP A 114 -0.51 21.74 3.62
C TRP A 114 -0.79 20.32 4.02
N SER A 115 -2.01 20.04 4.46
CA SER A 115 -2.48 18.68 4.65
C SER A 115 -3.98 18.57 4.41
N TYR A 116 -4.39 17.48 3.78
CA TYR A 116 -5.79 17.16 3.57
C TYR A 116 -6.06 15.69 3.86
N GLY A 117 -7.12 15.44 4.63
CA GLY A 117 -7.63 14.11 4.92
C GLY A 117 -8.99 13.87 4.26
N THR A 118 -9.19 12.65 3.78
CA THR A 118 -10.42 12.25 3.07
C THR A 118 -11.50 11.71 4.00
N ARG A 119 -12.77 11.73 3.55
CA ARG A 119 -13.94 11.22 4.31
C ARG A 119 -14.07 11.84 5.70
N GLY A 120 -13.85 13.14 5.79
CA GLY A 120 -13.90 13.89 7.05
C GLY A 120 -12.74 13.59 8.00
N LEU A 121 -11.66 12.99 7.51
CA LEU A 121 -10.38 12.93 8.23
C LEU A 121 -9.78 14.34 8.30
N GLN A 122 -9.39 14.78 9.49
CA GLN A 122 -8.69 16.05 9.64
C GLN A 122 -7.29 15.96 8.99
N GLY A 123 -6.92 17.00 8.24
CA GLY A 123 -5.54 17.23 7.84
C GLY A 123 -4.64 17.38 9.07
N LEU A 124 -3.32 17.27 8.88
CA LEU A 124 -2.39 17.61 9.95
C LEU A 124 -2.51 19.11 10.30
N PRO A 125 -2.55 19.47 11.59
CA PRO A 125 -2.44 20.86 12.02
C PRO A 125 -1.06 21.42 11.65
N GLU A 126 -0.96 22.75 11.50
CA GLU A 126 0.24 23.43 11.00
C GLU A 126 1.48 23.16 11.87
N ASP A 127 1.30 23.08 13.19
CA ASP A 127 2.33 22.80 14.19
C ASP A 127 2.58 21.30 14.44
N ALA A 128 1.91 20.40 13.68
CA ALA A 128 2.00 18.96 13.90
C ALA A 128 3.44 18.44 13.86
N LEU A 129 4.26 18.94 12.92
CA LEU A 129 5.65 18.49 12.78
C LEU A 129 6.49 18.90 13.98
N ASP A 130 6.28 20.10 14.51
CA ASP A 130 6.99 20.64 15.67
C ASP A 130 6.64 19.86 16.95
N LEU A 131 5.34 19.55 17.13
CA LEU A 131 4.87 18.75 18.25
C LEU A 131 5.38 17.31 18.18
N MET A 132 5.45 16.72 16.97
CA MET A 132 6.00 15.39 16.75
C MET A 132 7.52 15.35 17.00
N GLU A 133 8.26 16.38 16.57
CA GLU A 133 9.69 16.52 16.86
C GLU A 133 9.95 16.55 18.36
N ALA A 134 9.17 17.38 19.08
CA ALA A 134 9.22 17.50 20.54
C ALA A 134 8.73 16.25 21.28
N SER A 135 8.23 15.22 20.56
CA SER A 135 7.58 14.04 21.13
C SER A 135 6.40 14.38 22.06
N ASN A 136 5.76 15.53 21.83
CA ASN A 136 4.66 16.04 22.63
C ASN A 136 3.31 15.55 22.08
N LEU A 137 3.06 14.25 22.28
CA LEU A 137 1.88 13.58 21.73
C LEU A 137 0.57 14.03 22.38
N THR A 138 0.63 14.54 23.62
CA THR A 138 -0.57 15.00 24.34
C THR A 138 -1.14 16.26 23.70
N ASP A 139 -0.28 17.24 23.42
CA ASP A 139 -0.69 18.49 22.78
C ASP A 139 -1.05 18.25 21.31
N LEU A 140 -0.30 17.39 20.61
CA LEU A 140 -0.67 16.94 19.27
C LEU A 140 -2.05 16.28 19.26
N GLN A 141 -2.34 15.43 20.24
CA GLN A 141 -3.65 14.79 20.36
C GLN A 141 -4.76 15.82 20.61
N ALA A 142 -4.49 16.87 21.38
CA ALA A 142 -5.46 17.94 21.65
C ALA A 142 -5.88 18.67 20.36
N GLU A 143 -4.97 18.86 19.40
CA GLU A 143 -5.25 19.50 18.11
C GLU A 143 -6.22 18.70 17.21
N PHE A 144 -6.37 17.39 17.43
CA PHE A 144 -7.32 16.56 16.68
C PHE A 144 -8.72 16.49 17.31
N THR A 145 -8.99 17.09 18.47
CA THR A 145 -10.13 16.72 19.36
C THR A 145 -11.58 17.08 18.94
N SER A 146 -11.88 17.33 17.66
CA SER A 146 -13.25 17.65 17.24
C SER A 146 -14.25 16.47 17.18
N GLY A 147 -13.84 15.22 17.48
CA GLY A 147 -14.72 14.04 17.37
C GLY A 147 -14.60 13.04 18.53
N ALA A 148 -15.58 13.05 19.44
CA ALA A 148 -15.68 12.08 20.53
C ALA A 148 -16.06 10.68 20.01
N GLY A 149 -15.17 9.69 20.19
CA GLY A 149 -15.47 8.28 19.89
C GLY A 149 -14.23 7.38 19.93
N THR A 150 -14.43 6.07 19.79
CA THR A 150 -13.36 5.05 19.70
C THR A 150 -13.37 4.28 18.37
N GLY A 151 -14.12 4.74 17.38
CA GLY A 151 -14.19 4.11 16.05
C GLY A 151 -13.35 4.88 15.01
N PHE A 152 -13.31 4.39 13.76
CA PHE A 152 -12.61 5.02 12.63
C PHE A 152 -12.88 6.53 12.42
N GLY A 153 -14.02 7.01 12.90
CA GLY A 153 -14.39 8.43 12.87
C GLY A 153 -13.79 9.30 13.97
N SER A 154 -13.07 8.73 14.95
CA SER A 154 -12.59 9.48 16.10
C SER A 154 -11.17 10.01 15.95
N SER A 155 -10.93 11.18 16.53
CA SER A 155 -9.68 11.91 16.49
C SER A 155 -8.47 11.13 17.03
N ALA A 156 -8.67 10.28 18.04
CA ALA A 156 -7.61 9.45 18.62
C ALA A 156 -7.03 8.44 17.61
N TYR A 157 -7.84 7.96 16.64
CA TYR A 157 -7.39 7.14 15.52
C TYR A 157 -6.89 7.95 14.32
N GLN A 158 -6.98 9.28 14.39
CA GLN A 158 -6.57 10.21 13.32
C GLN A 158 -5.18 10.83 13.56
N MET A 159 -4.54 10.50 14.69
CA MET A 159 -3.15 10.85 14.94
C MET A 159 -2.26 10.31 13.79
N PRO A 160 -1.23 11.08 13.39
CA PRO A 160 -0.22 10.61 12.46
C PRO A 160 0.43 9.33 12.99
N VAL A 161 0.96 8.53 12.06
CA VAL A 161 1.65 7.29 12.46
C VAL A 161 2.86 7.62 13.36
N PRO A 162 3.21 6.80 14.36
CA PRO A 162 4.26 7.14 15.33
C PRO A 162 5.62 7.47 14.70
N GLU A 163 5.93 6.86 13.56
CA GLU A 163 7.17 7.04 12.83
C GLU A 163 7.15 8.23 11.86
N TYR A 164 6.05 8.98 11.76
CA TYR A 164 5.84 9.97 10.71
C TYR A 164 7.00 10.97 10.60
N TYR A 165 7.32 11.68 11.68
CA TYR A 165 8.40 12.68 11.67
C TYR A 165 9.77 12.06 11.31
N ARG A 166 10.06 10.87 11.85
CA ARG A 166 11.33 10.17 11.61
C ARG A 166 11.44 9.58 10.21
N SER A 167 10.32 9.42 9.52
CA SER A 167 10.27 8.88 8.17
C SER A 167 10.41 9.94 7.08
N ILE A 168 10.42 11.23 7.44
CA ILE A 168 10.65 12.32 6.50
C ILE A 168 12.11 12.25 6.04
N PRO A 169 12.40 11.94 4.77
CA PRO A 169 13.77 11.99 4.26
C PRO A 169 14.24 13.45 4.10
N MET A 170 15.54 13.63 3.86
CA MET A 170 16.11 14.96 3.65
C MET A 170 15.42 15.67 2.47
N ILE A 171 14.92 16.88 2.74
CA ILE A 171 14.28 17.78 1.77
C ILE A 171 15.31 18.83 1.38
N ILE A 172 15.50 19.05 0.08
CA ILE A 172 16.36 20.12 -0.41
C ILE A 172 15.55 21.44 -0.29
N PRO A 173 16.16 22.55 0.15
CA PRO A 173 15.45 23.82 0.18
C PRO A 173 14.86 24.19 -1.19
N GLY A 174 13.61 24.64 -1.19
CA GLY A 174 12.85 24.93 -2.41
C GLY A 174 12.20 23.71 -3.09
N GLU A 175 12.37 22.49 -2.56
CA GLU A 175 11.59 21.32 -2.99
C GLU A 175 10.42 21.04 -2.04
N THR A 176 9.29 20.60 -2.62
CA THR A 176 8.15 20.07 -1.85
C THR A 176 8.19 18.54 -1.83
N MET A 177 8.05 17.98 -0.63
CA MET A 177 7.88 16.55 -0.43
C MET A 177 6.42 16.22 -0.12
N LEU A 178 5.90 15.16 -0.70
CA LEU A 178 4.56 14.67 -0.40
C LEU A 178 4.65 13.44 0.50
N MET A 179 3.96 13.52 1.63
CA MET A 179 3.74 12.40 2.53
C MET A 179 2.30 11.90 2.33
N ILE A 180 2.16 10.64 1.92
CA ILE A 180 0.88 9.97 1.74
C ILE A 180 0.71 8.98 2.89
N GLU A 181 -0.23 9.26 3.77
CA GLU A 181 -0.69 8.33 4.78
C GLU A 181 -1.99 7.66 4.31
N THR A 182 -2.06 6.35 4.48
CA THR A 182 -3.27 5.58 4.23
C THR A 182 -3.71 4.89 5.52
N PHE A 183 -5.01 4.78 5.70
CA PHE A 183 -5.65 4.20 6.87
C PHE A 183 -6.72 3.21 6.41
N GLY A 184 -6.78 2.08 7.10
CA GLY A 184 -7.82 1.07 6.98
C GLY A 184 -8.06 0.42 8.33
N GLU A 185 -9.30 0.05 8.60
CA GLU A 185 -9.65 -0.69 9.82
C GLU A 185 -9.95 -2.14 9.46
N TRP A 186 -8.97 -3.03 9.66
CA TRP A 186 -9.16 -4.45 9.40
C TRP A 186 -9.81 -5.14 10.60
N SER A 187 -10.82 -5.96 10.34
CA SER A 187 -11.50 -6.77 11.35
C SER A 187 -11.38 -8.26 11.00
N PRO A 188 -10.97 -9.11 11.96
CA PRO A 188 -10.86 -10.54 11.72
C PRO A 188 -12.24 -11.19 11.59
N PHE A 189 -12.39 -12.20 10.73
CA PHE A 189 -13.63 -12.95 10.59
C PHE A 189 -13.95 -13.84 11.82
N ALA A 190 -12.96 -14.14 12.67
CA ALA A 190 -13.11 -14.95 13.86
C ALA A 190 -12.28 -14.42 15.03
N ALA A 191 -12.82 -14.54 16.25
CA ALA A 191 -12.16 -14.10 17.47
C ALA A 191 -11.11 -15.13 17.94
N VAL A 192 -9.84 -14.87 17.61
CA VAL A 192 -8.69 -15.71 17.98
C VAL A 192 -7.69 -14.98 18.88
N GLY A 193 -8.19 -14.02 19.67
CA GLY A 193 -7.36 -13.14 20.51
C GLY A 193 -6.76 -11.95 19.80
N VAL A 194 -7.08 -11.76 18.51
CA VAL A 194 -6.76 -10.55 17.74
C VAL A 194 -8.04 -9.72 17.60
N GLY A 195 -7.98 -8.45 18.00
CA GLY A 195 -9.08 -7.50 17.83
C GLY A 195 -9.05 -6.81 16.47
N GLN A 196 -9.82 -5.73 16.33
CA GLN A 196 -9.68 -4.83 15.18
C GLN A 196 -8.28 -4.22 15.17
N LEU A 197 -7.67 -4.19 13.98
CA LEU A 197 -6.34 -3.62 13.78
C LEU A 197 -6.42 -2.46 12.78
N ARG A 198 -5.79 -1.35 13.14
CA ARG A 198 -5.55 -0.25 12.21
C ARG A 198 -4.42 -0.64 11.27
N MET A 199 -4.73 -0.75 9.99
CA MET A 199 -3.77 -0.88 8.91
C MET A 199 -3.38 0.52 8.45
N ASN A 200 -2.11 0.85 8.58
CA ASN A 200 -1.56 2.13 8.16
C ASN A 200 -0.33 1.90 7.30
N ALA A 201 -0.20 2.70 6.25
CA ALA A 201 1.01 2.79 5.46
C ALA A 201 1.35 4.26 5.22
N LEU A 202 2.63 4.58 5.33
CA LEU A 202 3.18 5.90 5.07
C LEU A 202 4.18 5.80 3.93
N VAL A 203 4.03 6.67 2.94
CA VAL A 203 4.89 6.72 1.76
C VAL A 203 5.29 8.16 1.50
N ALA A 204 6.60 8.40 1.43
CA ALA A 204 7.16 9.69 1.04
C ALA A 204 7.49 9.66 -0.46
N VAL A 205 7.03 10.66 -1.21
CA VAL A 205 7.35 10.80 -2.64
C VAL A 205 7.71 12.24 -2.99
N ARG A 206 8.56 12.37 -4.01
CA ARG A 206 8.81 13.65 -4.67
C ARG A 206 7.89 13.76 -5.89
N PRO A 207 7.30 14.93 -6.17
CA PRO A 207 6.59 15.15 -7.42
C PRO A 207 7.57 15.05 -8.59
N ARG A 208 7.18 14.39 -9.68
CA ARG A 208 8.07 14.13 -10.83
C ARG A 208 8.12 15.26 -11.84
N PHE A 209 7.05 16.05 -11.95
CA PHE A 209 6.89 17.02 -13.03
C PHE A 209 7.06 18.47 -12.59
N SER A 210 6.90 18.78 -11.30
CA SER A 210 7.14 20.11 -10.77
C SER A 210 7.65 20.02 -9.32
N PRO A 211 8.80 20.62 -8.98
CA PRO A 211 9.28 20.67 -7.59
C PRO A 211 8.29 21.31 -6.62
N ASN A 212 7.44 22.20 -7.14
CA ASN A 212 6.33 22.83 -6.42
C ASN A 212 5.01 22.26 -6.93
N VAL A 213 4.28 21.60 -6.03
CA VAL A 213 2.96 21.06 -6.33
C VAL A 213 1.96 22.21 -6.30
N ALA A 214 1.20 22.40 -7.38
CA ALA A 214 0.06 23.31 -7.33
C ALA A 214 -1.00 22.70 -6.41
N ILE A 215 -1.34 23.37 -5.31
CA ILE A 215 -2.37 22.94 -4.37
C ILE A 215 -3.50 23.96 -4.45
N ASP A 216 -4.72 23.49 -4.66
CA ASP A 216 -5.86 24.39 -4.76
C ASP A 216 -6.12 25.08 -3.41
N GLY A 217 -6.19 26.42 -3.42
CA GLY A 217 -6.36 27.23 -2.22
C GLY A 217 -5.08 27.56 -1.42
N ILE A 218 -3.90 27.08 -1.84
CA ILE A 218 -2.61 27.53 -1.29
C ILE A 218 -1.78 28.16 -2.40
N GLU A 219 -1.70 29.49 -2.38
CA GLU A 219 -0.73 30.23 -3.18
C GLU A 219 0.66 29.96 -2.61
N LEU A 220 1.30 28.91 -3.10
CA LEU A 220 2.60 28.48 -2.59
C LEU A 220 3.69 29.55 -2.73
N TYR A 221 3.51 30.45 -3.69
CA TYR A 221 4.12 31.77 -3.83
C TYR A 221 3.08 32.57 -4.63
N PRO A 222 3.02 33.92 -4.58
CA PRO A 222 2.22 34.64 -5.55
C PRO A 222 2.68 34.18 -6.92
N LEU A 223 1.77 33.56 -7.69
CA LEU A 223 2.04 33.16 -9.06
C LEU A 223 2.71 34.35 -9.73
N PRO A 224 3.87 34.21 -10.42
CA PRO A 224 4.35 35.28 -11.25
C PRO A 224 3.16 35.71 -12.11
N PRO A 225 2.84 37.01 -12.14
CA PRO A 225 1.60 37.49 -12.76
C PRO A 225 1.50 36.81 -14.12
N THR A 226 0.34 36.18 -14.37
CA THR A 226 0.05 35.51 -15.65
C THR A 226 0.67 36.37 -16.74
N PRO A 227 1.67 35.86 -17.50
CA PRO A 227 2.38 36.69 -18.44
C PRO A 227 1.32 37.34 -19.31
N THR A 228 1.29 38.68 -19.28
CA THR A 228 0.38 39.48 -20.10
C THR A 228 0.33 38.81 -21.46
N PRO A 229 -0.87 38.41 -21.98
CA PRO A 229 -0.94 37.65 -23.21
C PRO A 229 -0.07 38.36 -24.23
N LEU A 230 0.95 37.66 -24.72
CA LEU A 230 1.87 38.19 -25.72
C LEU A 230 0.98 38.81 -26.81
N PRO A 231 1.19 40.09 -27.19
CA PRO A 231 0.34 40.73 -28.18
C PRO A 231 0.20 39.78 -29.35
N THR A 232 -1.04 39.48 -29.71
CA THR A 232 -1.37 38.56 -30.80
C THR A 232 -0.50 38.98 -31.99
N PRO A 233 0.40 38.11 -32.50
CA PRO A 233 1.28 38.50 -33.60
C PRO A 233 0.39 39.04 -34.71
N THR A 234 0.68 40.26 -35.15
CA THR A 234 0.00 40.87 -36.28
C THR A 234 -0.01 39.85 -37.42
N PRO A 235 -1.17 39.55 -38.03
CA PRO A 235 -1.25 38.53 -39.05
C PRO A 235 -0.23 38.83 -40.13
N PHE A 236 0.66 37.86 -40.36
CA PHE A 236 1.62 37.92 -41.45
C PHE A 236 0.85 38.15 -42.75
N PRO A 237 1.24 39.12 -43.60
CA PRO A 237 0.51 39.39 -44.84
C PRO A 237 0.40 38.09 -45.64
N THR A 238 -0.84 37.73 -45.97
CA THR A 238 -1.15 36.53 -46.76
C THR A 238 -0.33 36.60 -48.05
N PRO A 239 0.56 35.61 -48.33
CA PRO A 239 1.32 35.62 -49.57
C PRO A 239 0.37 35.63 -50.76
N THR A 240 0.62 36.51 -51.72
CA THR A 240 -0.15 36.63 -52.96
C THR A 240 -0.22 35.25 -53.63
N PRO A 241 -1.41 34.75 -53.99
CA PRO A 241 -1.55 33.42 -54.56
C PRO A 241 -0.72 33.33 -55.84
N LEU A 242 0.14 32.30 -55.90
CA LEU A 242 0.91 31.95 -57.08
C LEU A 242 -0.06 31.63 -58.24
N PRO A 243 0.20 32.10 -59.48
CA PRO A 243 -0.67 31.82 -60.61
C PRO A 243 -0.89 30.31 -60.79
N SER A 244 -2.16 29.95 -60.99
CA SER A 244 -2.62 28.57 -61.14
C SER A 244 -1.86 27.87 -62.27
N PRO A 245 -1.31 26.66 -62.05
CA PRO A 245 -0.69 25.89 -63.12
C PRO A 245 -1.72 25.55 -64.19
N THR A 246 -1.26 25.55 -65.44
CA THR A 246 -2.03 25.23 -66.64
C THR A 246 -2.55 23.79 -66.54
N PRO A 247 -3.85 23.52 -66.78
CA PRO A 247 -4.40 22.18 -66.62
C PRO A 247 -3.76 21.20 -67.61
N LEU A 248 -3.34 20.04 -67.06
CA LEU A 248 -2.84 18.91 -67.83
C LEU A 248 -4.01 18.27 -68.62
N PRO A 249 -3.79 17.78 -69.87
CA PRO A 249 -4.84 17.18 -70.67
C PRO A 249 -5.53 16.02 -69.96
N THR A 250 -6.85 16.00 -70.08
CA THR A 250 -7.77 15.03 -69.50
C THR A 250 -7.49 13.62 -70.04
N PRO A 251 -7.24 12.61 -69.19
CA PRO A 251 -7.11 11.23 -69.64
C PRO A 251 -8.45 10.68 -70.14
N THR A 252 -8.38 9.90 -71.20
CA THR A 252 -9.51 9.23 -71.85
C THR A 252 -10.23 8.30 -70.84
N PRO A 253 -11.58 8.30 -70.78
CA PRO A 253 -12.31 7.46 -69.82
C PRO A 253 -12.02 5.97 -70.04
N GLY A 254 -11.60 5.29 -68.97
CA GLY A 254 -11.56 3.82 -68.93
C GLY A 254 -12.97 3.22 -68.90
N PRO A 255 -13.12 1.92 -69.25
CA PRO A 255 -14.42 1.27 -69.32
C PRO A 255 -15.14 1.30 -67.98
N THR A 256 -16.44 1.58 -68.04
CA THR A 256 -17.34 1.71 -66.91
C THR A 256 -17.45 0.37 -66.18
N PRO A 257 -17.13 0.29 -64.86
CA PRO A 257 -17.29 -0.95 -64.13
C PRO A 257 -18.78 -1.29 -63.97
N THR A 258 -19.10 -2.56 -64.21
CA THR A 258 -20.43 -3.14 -64.05
C THR A 258 -20.89 -3.00 -62.59
N PRO A 259 -22.13 -2.55 -62.31
CA PRO A 259 -22.62 -2.43 -60.95
C PRO A 259 -22.56 -3.76 -60.20
N GLY A 260 -21.87 -3.77 -59.06
CA GLY A 260 -21.90 -4.89 -58.12
C GLY A 260 -23.30 -5.07 -57.51
N PRO A 261 -23.64 -6.28 -57.03
CA PRO A 261 -24.97 -6.56 -56.51
C PRO A 261 -25.32 -5.67 -55.32
N SER A 262 -26.55 -5.16 -55.34
CA SER A 262 -27.15 -4.34 -54.28
C SER A 262 -27.04 -5.04 -52.92
N PRO A 263 -26.64 -4.33 -51.85
CA PRO A 263 -26.57 -4.94 -50.51
C PRO A 263 -27.95 -5.42 -50.07
N THR A 264 -27.99 -6.66 -49.61
CA THR A 264 -29.17 -7.29 -49.02
C THR A 264 -29.56 -6.53 -47.75
N PRO A 265 -30.84 -6.17 -47.54
CA PRO A 265 -31.27 -5.45 -46.35
C PRO A 265 -30.93 -6.23 -45.08
N ILE A 266 -30.34 -5.53 -44.12
CA ILE A 266 -30.00 -6.06 -42.80
C ILE A 266 -31.32 -6.39 -42.07
N PRO A 267 -31.50 -7.62 -41.56
CA PRO A 267 -32.71 -8.00 -40.86
C PRO A 267 -32.87 -7.22 -39.56
N THR A 268 -34.09 -6.78 -39.32
CA THR A 268 -34.56 -6.12 -38.09
C THR A 268 -34.25 -7.00 -36.87
N PRO A 269 -33.69 -6.46 -35.77
CA PRO A 269 -33.38 -7.27 -34.59
C PRO A 269 -34.67 -7.86 -33.99
N THR A 270 -34.72 -9.18 -33.89
CA THR A 270 -35.78 -9.92 -33.19
C THR A 270 -35.74 -9.62 -31.68
N PRO A 271 -36.90 -9.46 -31.02
CA PRO A 271 -36.97 -9.22 -29.58
C PRO A 271 -36.28 -10.32 -28.78
N PHE A 272 -35.61 -9.90 -27.71
CA PHE A 272 -34.85 -10.75 -26.80
C PHE A 272 -35.78 -11.78 -26.12
N PRO A 273 -35.51 -13.10 -26.21
CA PRO A 273 -36.35 -14.10 -25.56
C PRO A 273 -36.26 -13.99 -24.04
N THR A 274 -37.42 -14.09 -23.39
CA THR A 274 -37.55 -14.28 -21.94
C THR A 274 -36.71 -15.46 -21.46
N PRO A 275 -35.96 -15.32 -20.34
CA PRO A 275 -35.07 -16.37 -19.85
C PRO A 275 -35.86 -17.63 -19.49
N THR A 276 -35.46 -18.74 -20.09
CA THR A 276 -35.94 -20.09 -19.73
C THR A 276 -35.25 -20.53 -18.44
N PRO A 277 -35.94 -21.21 -17.51
CA PRO A 277 -35.31 -21.77 -16.30
C PRO A 277 -34.11 -22.65 -16.67
N GLY A 278 -32.97 -22.40 -16.00
CA GLY A 278 -31.72 -23.11 -16.25
C GLY A 278 -31.80 -24.61 -15.92
N PRO A 279 -30.97 -25.44 -16.57
CA PRO A 279 -30.91 -26.88 -16.30
C PRO A 279 -30.45 -27.18 -14.86
N PRO A 280 -30.82 -28.33 -14.29
CA PRO A 280 -30.37 -28.72 -12.96
C PRO A 280 -28.84 -28.83 -12.93
N THR A 281 -28.29 -28.35 -11.82
CA THR A 281 -26.87 -28.31 -11.49
C THR A 281 -26.20 -29.66 -11.75
N PRO A 282 -25.09 -29.72 -12.51
CA PRO A 282 -24.37 -30.97 -12.70
C PRO A 282 -23.77 -31.44 -11.37
N THR A 283 -23.98 -32.73 -11.08
CA THR A 283 -23.38 -33.43 -9.94
C THR A 283 -21.85 -33.30 -10.00
N PRO A 284 -21.16 -32.95 -8.90
CA PRO A 284 -19.71 -32.77 -8.92
C PRO A 284 -19.01 -34.07 -9.32
N ILE A 285 -18.18 -33.98 -10.37
CA ILE A 285 -17.27 -35.04 -10.79
C ILE A 285 -16.17 -35.16 -9.72
N PRO A 286 -15.82 -36.37 -9.25
CA PRO A 286 -14.76 -36.55 -8.27
C PRO A 286 -13.44 -35.99 -8.79
N GLN A 287 -12.83 -35.12 -7.98
CA GLN A 287 -11.56 -34.46 -8.24
C GLN A 287 -10.44 -35.50 -8.41
N PRO A 288 -9.61 -35.42 -9.47
CA PRO A 288 -8.49 -36.34 -9.64
C PRO A 288 -7.50 -36.22 -8.49
N THR A 289 -7.06 -37.36 -7.97
CA THR A 289 -6.08 -37.47 -6.90
C THR A 289 -4.77 -36.81 -7.35
N PRO A 290 -4.19 -35.85 -6.59
CA PRO A 290 -2.96 -35.19 -6.97
C PRO A 290 -1.82 -36.21 -7.07
N THR A 291 -1.13 -36.22 -8.21
CA THR A 291 0.12 -36.98 -8.40
C THR A 291 1.18 -36.50 -7.40
N PRO A 292 1.90 -37.42 -6.72
CA PRO A 292 2.89 -37.04 -5.72
C PRO A 292 4.04 -36.24 -6.33
N TRP A 293 4.45 -35.21 -5.59
CA TRP A 293 5.55 -34.31 -5.95
C TRP A 293 6.87 -35.09 -6.05
N PRO A 294 7.70 -34.90 -7.09
CA PRO A 294 9.02 -35.51 -7.14
C PRO A 294 9.88 -35.08 -5.94
N THR A 295 10.49 -36.06 -5.28
CA THR A 295 11.39 -35.87 -4.14
C THR A 295 12.60 -35.02 -4.57
N PRO A 296 12.91 -33.91 -3.89
CA PRO A 296 14.08 -33.10 -4.23
C PRO A 296 15.36 -33.92 -4.03
N THR A 297 16.24 -33.91 -5.03
CA THR A 297 17.56 -34.51 -4.96
C THR A 297 18.41 -33.73 -3.94
N PRO A 298 19.13 -34.39 -3.00
CA PRO A 298 19.96 -33.69 -2.03
C PRO A 298 21.01 -32.81 -2.73
N GLY A 299 21.06 -31.53 -2.36
CA GLY A 299 22.07 -30.59 -2.84
C GLY A 299 23.47 -30.97 -2.35
N PRO A 300 24.54 -30.57 -3.06
CA PRO A 300 25.90 -30.90 -2.67
C PRO A 300 26.27 -30.30 -1.31
N THR A 301 26.90 -31.12 -0.47
CA THR A 301 27.41 -30.74 0.86
C THR A 301 28.33 -29.53 0.74
N PRO A 302 28.11 -28.44 1.52
CA PRO A 302 28.99 -27.27 1.48
C PRO A 302 30.40 -27.64 1.94
N THR A 303 31.39 -27.21 1.17
CA THR A 303 32.81 -27.31 1.53
C THR A 303 33.12 -26.47 2.77
N PRO A 304 33.92 -27.00 3.72
CA PRO A 304 34.24 -26.29 4.96
C PRO A 304 35.04 -25.01 4.68
N TRP A 305 34.72 -23.98 5.45
CA TRP A 305 35.31 -22.64 5.40
C TRP A 305 36.80 -22.69 5.80
N PRO A 306 37.73 -22.01 5.09
CA PRO A 306 39.15 -22.02 5.44
C PRO A 306 39.47 -21.35 6.79
N THR A 307 40.17 -22.05 7.66
CA THR A 307 40.60 -21.54 8.98
C THR A 307 41.32 -20.18 8.85
N PRO A 308 40.93 -19.14 9.62
CA PRO A 308 41.59 -17.84 9.56
C PRO A 308 43.04 -17.94 10.03
N THR A 309 43.95 -17.37 9.25
CA THR A 309 45.37 -17.21 9.59
C THR A 309 45.52 -16.30 10.81
N PRO A 310 46.35 -16.68 11.82
CA PRO A 310 46.58 -15.86 12.99
C PRO A 310 47.27 -14.54 12.61
N TRP A 311 46.84 -13.46 13.26
CA TRP A 311 47.38 -12.12 13.10
C TRP A 311 48.88 -12.06 13.47
N PRO A 312 49.70 -11.31 12.72
CA PRO A 312 51.10 -11.09 13.09
C PRO A 312 51.20 -10.27 14.38
N THR A 313 51.98 -10.79 15.33
CA THR A 313 52.36 -10.11 16.58
C THR A 313 53.14 -8.84 16.28
N PRO A 314 52.78 -7.67 16.85
CA PRO A 314 53.58 -6.45 16.68
C PRO A 314 54.94 -6.60 17.37
N THR A 315 56.00 -6.32 16.61
CA THR A 315 57.38 -6.23 17.10
C THR A 315 57.52 -5.03 18.05
N PRO A 316 58.07 -5.18 19.27
CA PRO A 316 58.30 -4.06 20.16
C PRO A 316 59.42 -3.15 19.62
N THR A 317 59.11 -1.86 19.47
CA THR A 317 60.10 -0.81 19.16
C THR A 317 60.95 -0.54 20.41
N PRO A 318 62.30 -0.61 20.34
CA PRO A 318 63.15 -0.32 21.48
C PRO A 318 63.28 1.18 21.75
N GLY A 319 62.92 1.57 22.97
CA GLY A 319 63.63 2.57 23.77
C GLY A 319 63.62 4.03 23.30
N GLU A 320 62.80 4.84 23.97
CA GLU A 320 63.22 6.20 24.31
C GLU A 320 62.88 6.46 25.79
N GLN A 321 63.93 6.82 26.53
CA GLN A 321 63.96 6.91 27.98
C GLN A 321 63.33 8.20 28.50
N CYS A 322 62.69 8.09 29.66
CA CYS A 322 62.65 9.03 30.78
C CYS A 322 62.57 10.54 30.51
N GLN A 323 61.46 11.17 30.93
CA GLN A 323 61.56 12.37 31.78
C GLN A 323 60.29 12.61 32.62
N TYR A 324 60.53 12.76 33.93
CA TYR A 324 59.63 13.19 35.03
C TYR A 324 58.82 12.09 35.74
N CYS A 325 59.15 11.97 37.03
CA CYS A 325 58.89 10.88 37.98
C CYS A 325 57.43 10.61 38.33
#